data_AF-A0A2V6DS30-F1
#
_entry.id   AF-A0A2V6DS30-F1
#
_cell.length_a   1.000
_cell.length_b   1.000
_cell.length_c   1.000
_cell.angle_alpha   90.00
_cell.angle_beta   90.00
_cell.angle_gamma   90.00
#
_symmetry.space_group_name_H-M   'P 1'
#
loop_
_entity.id
_entity.type
_entity.pdbx_description
1 polymer ?
#
loop_
_entity_poly.entity_id
_entity_poly.type
_entity_poly.pdbx_seq_one_letter_code
_entity_poly.pdbx_strand_id
1 'polypeptide(L)' 'MPHVIVKLWPGKSEQQKTHLAETIAKDVMSILHYGEESVSVAIEEVRSQDWAQEVYKPDIQQKWDKLYKKPGYTM' A
#
# COMPACT_ATOMS: atom_id res chain seq x y z
N MET A 1 -6.48 12.28 9.38
CA MET A 1 -5.22 12.23 8.60
C MET A 1 -5.05 10.82 8.06
N PRO A 2 -5.31 10.59 6.76
CA PRO A 2 -5.09 9.30 6.13
C PRO A 2 -3.60 8.93 6.04
N HIS A 3 -3.31 7.65 6.25
CA HIS A 3 -1.99 7.07 6.01
C HIS A 3 -2.12 5.82 5.16
N VAL A 4 -1.35 5.73 4.08
CA VAL A 4 -1.33 4.56 3.17
C VAL A 4 0.07 3.97 3.17
N ILE A 5 0.16 2.64 3.30
CA ILE A 5 1.41 1.90 3.13
C ILE A 5 1.26 0.98 1.93
N VAL A 6 2.13 1.14 0.94
CA VAL A 6 2.24 0.22 -0.19
C VAL A 6 3.41 -0.72 0.09
N LYS A 7 3.09 -1.98 0.41
CA LYS A 7 4.08 -3.06 0.46
C LYS A 7 4.18 -3.72 -0.90
N LEU A 8 5.40 -3.97 -1.38
CA LEU A 8 5.65 -4.61 -2.69
C LEU A 8 6.97 -5.37 -2.70
N TRP A 9 7.18 -6.22 -3.70
CA TRP A 9 8.50 -6.83 -3.91
C TRP A 9 9.52 -5.81 -4.43
N PRO A 10 10.82 -5.99 -4.10
CA PRO A 10 11.87 -5.09 -4.56
C PRO A 10 11.99 -4.99 -6.07
N GLY A 11 12.55 -3.88 -6.54
CA GLY A 11 12.99 -3.70 -7.93
C GLY A 11 12.21 -2.67 -8.74
N LYS A 12 11.46 -1.78 -8.07
CA LYS A 12 10.89 -0.58 -8.72
C LYS A 12 11.86 0.58 -8.60
N SER A 13 11.92 1.43 -9.63
CA SER A 13 12.76 2.63 -9.56
C SER A 13 12.19 3.64 -8.57
N GLU A 14 13.05 4.52 -8.03
CA GLU A 14 12.57 5.63 -7.19
C GLU A 14 11.54 6.49 -7.91
N GLN A 15 11.71 6.75 -9.20
CA GLN A 15 10.73 7.51 -10.00
C GLN A 15 9.34 6.84 -10.00
N GLN A 16 9.28 5.51 -10.13
CA GLN A 16 8.00 4.79 -10.07
C GLN A 16 7.38 4.88 -8.67
N LYS A 17 8.19 4.75 -7.62
CA LYS A 17 7.73 4.82 -6.22
C LYS A 17 7.22 6.22 -5.87
N THR A 18 7.94 7.27 -6.25
CA THR A 18 7.50 8.67 -6.07
C THR A 18 6.20 8.95 -6.82
N HIS A 19 6.15 8.60 -8.12
CA HIS A 19 4.96 8.84 -8.93
C HIS A 19 3.71 8.12 -8.39
N LEU A 20 3.88 6.88 -7.91
CA LEU A 20 2.79 6.13 -7.28
C LEU A 20 2.33 6.80 -5.98
N ALA A 21 3.25 7.21 -5.11
CA ALA A 21 2.93 7.85 -3.84
C ALA A 21 2.16 9.15 -4.03
N GLU A 22 2.58 10.00 -4.96
CA GLU A 22 1.90 11.25 -5.32
C GLU A 22 0.49 11.00 -5.85
N THR A 23 0.34 10.00 -6.74
CA THR A 23 -0.96 9.65 -7.33
C THR A 23 -1.93 9.12 -6.27
N ILE A 24 -1.47 8.24 -5.37
CA ILE A 24 -2.28 7.74 -4.24
C ILE A 24 -2.71 8.89 -3.33
N ALA A 25 -1.77 9.78 -2.96
CA ALA A 25 -2.09 10.90 -2.09
C ALA A 25 -3.16 11.81 -2.72
N LYS A 26 -3.03 12.10 -4.01
CA LYS A 26 -3.99 12.89 -4.78
C LYS A 26 -5.38 12.27 -4.80
N ASP A 27 -5.47 10.97 -5.05
CA ASP A 27 -6.76 10.26 -5.08
C ASP A 27 -7.40 10.23 -3.69
N VAL A 28 -6.63 9.95 -2.64
CA VAL A 28 -7.10 10.00 -1.24
C VAL A 28 -7.64 11.39 -0.89
N MET A 29 -6.90 12.45 -1.22
CA MET A 29 -7.34 13.83 -0.97
C MET A 29 -8.66 14.13 -1.70
N SER A 30 -8.75 13.78 -2.99
CA SER A 30 -9.92 14.12 -3.81
C SER A 30 -11.18 13.34 -3.42
N ILE A 31 -11.05 12.04 -3.11
CA ILE A 31 -12.16 11.14 -2.81
C ILE A 31 -12.65 11.31 -1.36
N LEU A 32 -11.72 11.51 -0.42
CA LEU A 32 -12.05 11.63 1.00
C LEU A 32 -12.08 13.08 1.51
N HIS A 33 -11.86 14.05 0.62
CA HIS A 33 -11.92 15.49 0.88
C HIS A 33 -10.94 15.98 1.98
N TYR A 34 -9.69 15.48 1.96
CA TYR A 34 -8.61 15.92 2.86
C TYR A 34 -7.66 16.93 2.20
N GLY A 35 -7.05 17.80 3.02
CA GLY A 35 -5.95 18.67 2.63
C GLY A 35 -4.62 17.93 2.44
N GLU A 36 -3.68 18.58 1.76
CA GLU A 36 -2.36 18.01 1.40
C GLU A 36 -1.53 17.65 2.62
N GLU A 37 -1.53 18.51 3.63
CA GLU A 37 -0.82 18.31 4.88
C GLU A 37 -1.35 17.13 5.72
N SER A 38 -2.51 16.57 5.36
CA SER A 38 -3.20 15.54 6.13
C SER A 38 -2.98 14.11 5.62
N VAL A 39 -2.33 13.93 4.47
CA VAL A 39 -2.16 12.61 3.82
C VAL A 39 -0.67 12.25 3.75
N SER A 40 -0.34 11.00 4.12
CA SER A 40 1.01 10.46 3.94
C SER A 40 0.97 9.08 3.28
N VAL A 41 1.99 8.78 2.48
CA VAL A 41 2.15 7.51 1.78
C VAL A 41 3.56 6.97 1.99
N ALA A 42 3.67 5.72 2.46
CA ALA A 42 4.93 5.01 2.58
C ALA A 42 5.01 3.88 1.53
N ILE A 43 6.21 3.63 1.01
CA ILE A 43 6.50 2.50 0.12
C ILE A 43 7.52 1.60 0.81
N GLU A 44 7.17 0.33 1.02
CA GLU A 44 8.00 -0.65 1.73
C GLU A 44 8.29 -1.86 0.84
N GLU A 45 9.56 -2.09 0.52
CA GLU A 45 9.98 -3.26 -0.25
C GLU A 45 10.21 -4.46 0.68
N VAL A 46 9.51 -5.57 0.40
CA VAL A 46 9.58 -6.83 1.15
C VAL A 46 9.99 -7.96 0.21
N ARG A 47 11.07 -8.68 0.53
CA ARG A 47 11.56 -9.78 -0.32
C ARG A 47 10.48 -10.86 -0.48
N SER A 48 10.43 -11.48 -1.65
CA SER A 48 9.40 -12.49 -1.97
C SER A 48 9.38 -13.67 -0.99
N GLN A 49 10.56 -14.10 -0.51
CA GLN A 49 10.69 -15.17 0.48
C GLN A 49 10.09 -14.84 1.85
N ASP A 50 10.04 -13.56 2.22
CA ASP A 50 9.52 -13.09 3.51
C ASP A 50 8.03 -12.68 3.42
N TRP A 51 7.51 -12.52 2.20
CA TRP A 51 6.17 -12.02 1.90
C TRP A 51 5.04 -12.75 2.63
N ALA A 52 5.15 -14.07 2.73
CA ALA A 52 4.14 -14.88 3.41
C ALA A 52 3.98 -14.49 4.89
N GLN A 53 5.09 -14.22 5.58
CA GLN A 53 5.10 -13.92 7.01
C GLN A 53 4.90 -12.43 7.29
N GLU A 54 5.47 -11.56 6.46
CA GLU A 54 5.47 -10.11 6.71
C GLU A 54 4.26 -9.38 6.11
N VAL A 55 3.58 -9.96 5.11
CA VAL A 55 2.48 -9.31 4.40
C VAL A 55 1.25 -10.19 4.32
N TYR A 56 1.36 -11.38 3.70
CA TYR A 56 0.16 -12.16 3.38
C TYR A 56 -0.60 -12.60 4.63
N LYS A 57 0.06 -13.23 5.60
CA LYS A 57 -0.61 -13.63 6.85
C LYS A 57 -1.15 -12.43 7.66
N PRO A 58 -0.34 -11.44 8.06
CA PRO A 58 -0.79 -10.39 8.98
C PRO A 58 -1.69 -9.33 8.32
N ASP A 59 -1.45 -8.98 7.06
CA ASP A 59 -2.13 -7.85 6.40
C ASP A 59 -3.22 -8.26 5.42
N ILE A 60 -3.20 -9.50 4.92
CA ILE A 60 -4.20 -10.00 3.96
C ILE A 60 -5.12 -11.03 4.60
N GLN A 61 -4.59 -12.17 5.05
CA GLN A 61 -5.38 -13.29 5.55
C GLN A 61 -6.11 -12.94 6.85
N GLN A 62 -5.40 -12.37 7.82
CA GLN A 62 -5.99 -12.01 9.12
C GLN A 62 -6.92 -10.79 9.07
N LYS A 63 -6.91 -10.02 7.97
CA LYS A 63 -7.70 -8.80 7.77
C LYS A 63 -8.64 -8.90 6.58
N TRP A 64 -9.00 -10.13 6.18
CA TRP A 64 -9.74 -10.41 4.94
C TRP A 64 -11.07 -9.65 4.83
N ASP A 65 -11.75 -9.45 5.95
CA ASP A 65 -12.98 -8.67 6.11
C ASP A 65 -12.78 -7.17 5.88
N LYS A 66 -11.59 -6.64 6.17
CA LYS A 66 -11.22 -5.24 5.99
C LYS A 66 -10.70 -4.93 4.59
N LEU A 67 -10.46 -5.94 3.75
CA LEU A 67 -10.02 -5.76 2.37
C LEU A 67 -11.20 -5.40 1.46
N TYR A 68 -11.27 -4.12 1.09
CA TYR A 68 -12.14 -3.60 0.03
C TYR A 68 -11.72 -4.08 -1.36
N LYS A 69 -10.42 -4.36 -1.55
CA LYS A 69 -9.87 -5.03 -2.74
C LYS A 69 -9.14 -6.32 -2.34
N LYS A 70 -9.75 -7.47 -2.63
CA LYS A 70 -9.16 -8.79 -2.34
C LYS A 70 -8.13 -9.18 -3.43
N PRO A 71 -7.05 -9.90 -3.07
CA PRO A 71 -6.12 -10.47 -4.03
C PRO A 71 -6.78 -11.60 -4.83
N GLY A 72 -6.31 -11.82 -6.05
CA GLY A 72 -6.71 -12.97 -6.88
C GLY A 72 -5.87 -14.22 -6.65
N TYR A 73 -4.97 -14.19 -5.67
CA TYR A 73 -4.06 -15.28 -5.33
C TYR A 73 -4.25 -15.69 -3.87
N THR A 74 -3.86 -16.92 -3.57
CA THR A 74 -3.72 -17.44 -2.21
C THR A 74 -2.29 -17.94 -2.02
N MET A 75 -1.79 -17.86 -0.79
CA MET A 75 -0.52 -18.44 -0.36
C MET A 75 -0.75 -19.40 0.80
#